data_AF-A0AB33CCJ8-F1
#
_entry.id   AF-A0AB33CCJ8-F1
#
_cell.length_a   1.000
_cell.length_b   1.000
_cell.length_c   1.000
_cell.angle_alpha   90.00
_cell.angle_beta   90.00
_cell.angle_gamma   90.00
#
_symmetry.space_group_name_H-M   'P 1'
#
loop_
_entity.id
_entity.type
_entity.pdbx_description
1 polymer ?
#
loop_
_entity_poly.entity_id
_entity_poly.type
_entity_poly.pdbx_seq_one_letter_code
_entity_poly.pdbx_strand_id
1 'polypeptide(L)'
;MPLKPIVREALLAAYQTPDHTLRRTSEGFRGAAGRTFTRRAINWLEESNLANFDQRDFPSTITLNPRGIAQAQQLIAPCAQAGAA
;
A
#
# COMPACT_ATOMS: atom_id res chain seq x y z
N MET A 1 12.59 7.59 -6.00
CA MET A 1 11.87 8.75 -5.43
C MET A 1 11.35 8.38 -4.05
N PRO A 2 11.33 9.31 -3.08
CA PRO A 2 10.68 9.06 -1.79
C PRO A 2 9.18 8.83 -2.01
N LEU A 3 8.62 7.80 -1.37
CA LEU A 3 7.19 7.51 -1.41
C LEU A 3 6.41 8.69 -0.82
N LYS A 4 5.36 9.11 -1.53
CA LYS A 4 4.40 10.07 -0.97
C LYS A 4 3.80 9.49 0.31
N PRO A 5 3.51 10.31 1.35
CA PRO A 5 3.00 9.82 2.62
C PRO A 5 1.74 8.95 2.49
N ILE A 6 0.78 9.36 1.65
CA ILE A 6 -0.45 8.60 1.43
C ILE A 6 -0.22 7.23 0.76
N VAL A 7 0.81 7.12 -0.07
CA VAL A 7 1.18 5.85 -0.74
C VAL A 7 1.86 4.93 0.26
N ARG A 8 2.70 5.49 1.14
CA ARG A 8 3.29 4.76 2.26
C ARG A 8 2.20 4.21 3.20
N GLU A 9 1.20 5.01 3.55
CA GLU A 9 0.07 4.57 4.36
C GLU A 9 -0.73 3.46 3.66
N ALA A 10 -1.01 3.60 2.37
CA ALA A 10 -1.73 2.58 1.59
C ALA A 10 -0.94 1.25 1.54
N LEU A 11 0.39 1.34 1.36
CA LEU A 11 1.30 0.19 1.37
C LEU A 11 1.23 -0.55 2.70
N LEU A 12 1.33 0.17 3.82
CA LEU A 12 1.27 -0.42 5.16
C LEU A 12 -0.12 -0.99 5.46
N ALA A 13 -1.18 -0.30 5.07
CA ALA A 13 -2.55 -0.76 5.26
C ALA A 13 -2.86 -2.03 4.46
N ALA A 14 -2.28 -2.16 3.25
CA ALA A 14 -2.37 -3.37 2.44
C ALA A 14 -1.58 -4.49 3.12
N TYR A 15 -0.32 -4.24 3.51
CA TYR A 15 0.56 -5.21 4.14
C TYR A 15 -0.01 -5.82 5.42
N GLN A 16 -0.74 -5.04 6.22
CA GLN A 16 -1.39 -5.52 7.45
C GLN A 16 -2.60 -6.44 7.22
N THR A 17 -3.10 -6.58 5.98
CA THR A 17 -4.15 -7.56 5.68
C THR A 17 -3.56 -8.96 5.44
N PRO A 18 -4.32 -10.03 5.72
CA PRO A 18 -3.84 -11.41 5.53
C PRO A 18 -3.37 -11.70 4.09
N ASP A 19 -4.08 -11.15 3.10
CA ASP A 19 -3.80 -11.38 1.68
C ASP A 19 -2.89 -10.29 1.07
N HIS A 20 -2.39 -9.36 1.88
CA HIS A 20 -1.66 -8.17 1.43
C HIS A 20 -2.40 -7.36 0.33
N THR A 21 -3.72 -7.20 0.50
CA THR A 21 -4.59 -6.55 -0.49
C THR A 21 -5.31 -5.31 0.05
N LEU A 22 -5.75 -4.45 -0.86
CA LEU A 22 -6.80 -3.46 -0.59
C LEU A 22 -8.01 -3.78 -1.46
N ARG A 23 -9.19 -3.81 -0.85
CA ARG A 23 -10.45 -4.12 -1.55
C ARG A 23 -11.21 -2.84 -1.87
N ARG A 24 -11.79 -2.76 -3.07
CA ARG A 24 -12.64 -1.64 -3.47
C ARG A 24 -13.98 -1.71 -2.76
N THR A 25 -14.43 -0.56 -2.30
CA THR A 25 -15.69 -0.27 -1.63
C THR A 25 -16.33 0.94 -2.31
N SER A 26 -17.56 1.30 -1.93
CA SER A 26 -18.24 2.51 -2.42
C SER A 26 -17.44 3.79 -2.17
N GLU A 27 -16.65 3.83 -1.10
CA GLU A 27 -15.87 5.01 -0.70
C GLU A 27 -14.43 5.00 -1.25
N GLY A 28 -13.95 3.88 -1.80
CA GLY A 28 -12.57 3.73 -2.29
C GLY A 28 -11.95 2.39 -1.90
N PHE A 29 -10.63 2.32 -1.80
CA PHE A 29 -9.90 1.09 -1.47
C PHE A 29 -9.61 1.00 0.02
N ARG A 30 -9.96 -0.12 0.65
CA ARG A 30 -9.86 -0.32 2.09
C ARG A 30 -8.89 -1.44 2.45
N GLY A 31 -8.06 -1.21 3.46
CA GLY A 31 -7.13 -2.18 4.06
C GLY A 31 -7.42 -2.43 5.54
N ALA A 32 -6.47 -3.04 6.25
CA ALA A 32 -6.64 -3.48 7.64
C ALA A 32 -6.88 -2.33 8.64
N ALA A 33 -6.32 -1.15 8.36
CA ALA A 33 -6.42 0.02 9.25
C ALA A 33 -7.78 0.73 9.22
N GLY A 34 -8.81 0.17 8.56
CA GLY A 34 -10.13 0.78 8.41
C GLY A 34 -10.18 2.05 7.55
N ARG A 35 -9.01 2.60 7.19
CA ARG A 35 -8.81 3.77 6.34
C ARG A 35 -9.09 3.45 4.88
N THR A 36 -9.73 4.40 4.21
CA THR A 36 -10.07 4.34 2.79
C THR A 36 -9.11 5.19 1.99
N PHE A 37 -8.62 4.65 0.88
CA PHE A 37 -7.70 5.30 -0.04
C PHE A 37 -8.38 5.55 -1.39
N THR A 38 -8.14 6.72 -1.96
CA THR A 38 -8.70 7.09 -3.26
C THR A 38 -8.04 6.30 -4.40
N ARG A 39 -8.74 6.15 -5.53
CA ARG A 39 -8.20 5.53 -6.76
C ARG A 39 -6.84 6.11 -7.16
N ARG A 40 -6.65 7.42 -6.96
CA ARG A 40 -5.41 8.13 -7.26
C ARG A 40 -4.24 7.68 -6.39
N ALA A 41 -4.45 7.52 -5.09
CA ALA A 41 -3.39 7.03 -4.19
C ALA A 41 -2.97 5.60 -4.55
N ILE A 42 -3.95 4.78 -4.96
CA ILE A 42 -3.71 3.41 -5.38
C ILE A 42 -3.00 3.34 -6.74
N ASN A 43 -3.31 4.24 -7.68
CA ASN A 43 -2.56 4.37 -8.93
C ASN A 43 -1.09 4.68 -8.68
N TRP A 44 -0.77 5.61 -7.76
CA TRP A 44 0.62 5.88 -7.43
C TRP A 44 1.36 4.67 -6.84
N LEU A 45 0.63 3.76 -6.18
CA LEU A 45 1.20 2.53 -5.62
C LEU A 45 1.53 1.52 -6.72
N GLU A 46 0.69 1.44 -7.76
CA GLU A 46 0.94 0.64 -8.97
C GLU A 46 2.01 1.26 -9.87
N GLU A 47 1.98 2.58 -10.08
CA GLU A 47 3.03 3.33 -10.80
C GLU A 47 4.40 3.20 -10.12
N SER A 48 4.43 3.03 -8.80
CA SER A 48 5.65 2.73 -8.03
C SER A 48 6.10 1.27 -8.15
N ASN A 49 5.35 0.44 -8.89
CA ASN A 49 5.57 -0.99 -9.10
C ASN A 49 5.61 -1.79 -7.78
N LEU A 50 4.73 -1.45 -6.84
CA LEU A 50 4.64 -2.08 -5.51
C LEU A 50 3.41 -2.98 -5.36
N ALA A 51 2.43 -2.84 -6.24
CA ALA A 51 1.23 -3.66 -6.24
C ALA A 51 0.61 -3.72 -7.61
N ASN A 52 -0.22 -4.74 -7.82
CA ASN A 52 -0.87 -5.02 -9.08
C ASN A 52 -2.39 -5.03 -8.89
N PHE A 53 -3.11 -4.44 -9.84
CA PHE A 53 -4.56 -4.59 -9.92
C PHE A 53 -4.93 -6.00 -10.38
N ASP A 54 -6.08 -6.49 -9.91
CA ASP A 54 -6.73 -7.69 -10.45
C ASP A 54 -7.19 -7.46 -11.90
N GLN A 55 -7.82 -6.31 -12.15
CA GLN A 55 -8.28 -5.89 -13.47
C GLN A 55 -7.97 -4.40 -13.67
N ARG A 56 -7.34 -4.07 -14.81
CA ARG A 56 -6.81 -2.71 -15.03
C ARG A 56 -7.91 -1.64 -15.13
N ASP A 57 -8.98 -1.95 -15.85
CA ASP A 57 -10.04 -0.99 -16.18
C ASP A 57 -11.06 -0.85 -15.04
N PHE A 58 -11.38 -1.97 -14.38
CA PHE A 58 -12.36 -2.03 -13.30
C PHE A 58 -11.79 -2.80 -12.10
N PRO A 59 -10.76 -2.27 -11.43
CA PRO A 59 -10.13 -2.98 -10.33
C PRO A 59 -11.12 -3.16 -9.18
N SER A 60 -11.23 -4.39 -8.70
CA SER A 60 -11.94 -4.71 -7.46
C SER A 60 -10.96 -4.86 -6.31
N THR A 61 -9.72 -5.25 -6.59
CA THR A 61 -8.68 -5.43 -5.60
C THR A 61 -7.32 -5.00 -6.13
N ILE A 62 -6.46 -4.54 -5.22
CA ILE A 62 -5.05 -4.36 -5.50
C ILE A 62 -4.25 -5.22 -4.52
N THR A 63 -3.26 -5.95 -5.02
CA THR A 63 -2.46 -6.90 -4.24
C THR A 63 -1.00 -6.49 -4.27
N LEU A 64 -0.37 -6.40 -3.10
CA LEU A 64 1.06 -6.11 -3.02
C LEU A 64 1.86 -7.20 -3.75
N ASN A 65 2.81 -6.76 -4.57
CA ASN A 65 3.76 -7.68 -5.19
C ASN A 65 4.94 -7.93 -4.22
N PRO A 66 5.87 -8.86 -4.53
CA PRO A 66 7.01 -9.14 -3.64
C PRO A 66 7.86 -7.91 -3.30
N ARG A 67 7.94 -6.92 -4.21
CA ARG A 67 8.66 -5.67 -3.96
C ARG A 67 7.92 -4.78 -2.96
N GLY A 68 6.60 -4.65 -3.08
CA GLY A 68 5.77 -3.94 -2.13
C GLY A 68 5.84 -4.54 -0.73
N ILE A 69 5.80 -5.88 -0.63
CA ILE A 69 5.97 -6.61 0.63
C ILE A 69 7.34 -6.30 1.24
N ALA A 70 8.43 -6.44 0.48
CA ALA A 70 9.78 -6.14 0.96
C ALA A 70 9.92 -4.68 1.41
N GLN A 71 9.32 -3.74 0.68
CA GLN A 71 9.35 -2.33 1.03
C GLN A 71 8.51 -2.02 2.27
N ALA A 72 7.36 -2.65 2.45
CA ALA A 72 6.56 -2.53 3.66
C ALA A 72 7.32 -3.07 4.87
N GLN A 73 8.03 -4.20 4.72
CA GLN A 73 8.89 -4.76 5.75
C GLN A 73 10.02 -3.81 6.14
N GLN A 74 10.68 -3.16 5.16
CA GLN A 74 11.71 -2.15 5.45
C GLN A 74 11.16 -0.94 6.21
N LEU A 75 9.91 -0.57 5.99
CA LEU A 75 9.25 0.54 6.67
C LEU A 75 8.77 0.18 8.09
N ILE A 76 8.45 -1.10 8.34
CA ILE A 76 8.03 -1.62 9.65
C ILE A 76 9.22 -2.05 10.49
N ALA A 77 10.33 -2.45 9.84
CA ALA A 77 11.56 -2.82 10.53
C ALA A 77 11.91 -1.71 11.53
N PRO A 78 12.09 -2.05 12.80
CA PRO A 78 12.41 -1.07 13.82
C PRO A 78 13.65 -0.32 13.33
N CYS A 79 13.49 0.99 13.17
CA CYS A 79 14.56 1.86 12.76
C CYS A 79 15.63 1.79 13.85
N ALA A 80 16.64 0.92 13.69
CA ALA A 80 17.80 0.85 14.56
C ALA A 80 18.72 2.08 14.40
N GLN A 81 18.22 3.19 13.86
CA GLN A 81 18.91 4.47 13.70
C GLN A 81 17.90 5.59 13.40
N ALA A 82 17.30 6.13 14.45
CA ALA A 82 16.92 7.54 14.52
C ALA A 82 16.96 8.01 15.98
N GLY A 83 18.05 7.66 16.68
CA GLY A 83 18.57 8.46 17.77
C GLY A 83 19.61 9.42 17.19
N ALA A 84 19.24 10.69 17.08
CA ALA A 84 20.14 11.83 16.97
C ALA A 84 19.47 12.91 17.84
N ALA A 85 19.89 13.01 19.10
CA ALA A 85 20.96 13.89 19.57
C ALA A 85 20.49 15.34 19.61
#